data_AF-A0A966B3H2-F1
#
_entry.id   AF-A0A966B3H2-F1
#
_cell.length_a   1.000
_cell.length_b   1.000
_cell.length_c   1.000
_cell.angle_alpha   90.00
_cell.angle_beta   90.00
_cell.angle_gamma   90.00
#
_symmetry.space_group_name_H-M   'P 1'
#
loop_
_entity.id
_entity.type
_entity.pdbx_description
1 polymer ?
#
loop_
_entity_poly.entity_id
_entity_poly.type
_entity_poly.pdbx_seq_one_letter_code
_entity_poly.pdbx_strand_id
1 'polypeptide(L)' 'KMEKFYEENCVLEQPFIKDTNVTIGELIKQKIALLGENINIGQFSRFEI' A
#
# COMPACT_ATOMS: atom_id res chain seq x y z
N LYS A 1 15.19 8.90 10.39
CA LYS A 1 15.11 9.98 9.37
C LYS A 1 14.86 9.47 7.95
N MET A 2 14.99 8.17 7.67
CA MET A 2 14.62 7.58 6.36
C MET A 2 13.38 6.69 6.43
N GLU A 3 13.13 5.98 7.54
CA GLU A 3 11.91 5.15 7.70
C GLU A 3 10.63 5.95 7.48
N LYS A 4 10.48 7.12 8.14
CA LYS A 4 9.34 8.02 7.90
C LYS A 4 9.17 8.44 6.44
N PHE A 5 10.27 8.61 5.71
CA PHE A 5 10.17 8.99 4.29
C PHE A 5 9.55 7.86 3.48
N TYR A 6 9.93 6.60 3.76
CA TYR A 6 9.34 5.44 3.09
C TYR A 6 7.86 5.25 3.48
N GLU A 7 7.51 5.40 4.76
CA GLU A 7 6.11 5.34 5.22
C GLU A 7 5.21 6.41 4.56
N GLU A 8 5.75 7.60 4.29
CA GLU A 8 4.97 8.70 3.71
C GLU A 8 4.96 8.70 2.17
N ASN A 9 6.05 8.27 1.52
CA ASN A 9 6.22 8.42 0.06
C ASN A 9 6.08 7.11 -0.72
N CYS A 10 6.22 5.95 -0.08
CA CYS A 10 6.05 4.65 -0.74
C CYS A 10 4.65 4.10 -0.51
N VAL A 11 3.86 3.99 -1.58
CA VAL A 11 2.47 3.51 -1.52
C VAL A 11 2.32 2.17 -0.82
N LEU A 12 3.29 1.26 -0.93
CA LEU A 12 3.20 -0.05 -0.29
C LEU A 12 3.38 0.00 1.24
N GLU A 13 4.18 0.94 1.74
CA GLU A 13 4.50 1.10 3.16
C GLU A 13 3.52 2.04 3.86
N GLN A 14 2.66 2.73 3.11
CA GLN A 14 1.65 3.62 3.66
C GLN A 14 0.60 2.84 4.47
N PRO A 15 0.15 3.39 5.61
CA PRO A 15 -0.98 2.83 6.34
C PRO A 15 -2.26 2.95 5.50
N PHE A 16 -3.10 1.92 5.54
CA PHE A 16 -4.35 1.91 4.80
C PHE A 16 -5.36 2.89 5.39
N ILE A 17 -5.99 3.71 4.53
CA ILE A 17 -6.90 4.79 4.97
C ILE A 17 -8.09 4.28 5.81
N LYS A 18 -8.57 3.05 5.56
CA LYS A 18 -9.68 2.47 6.33
C LYS A 18 -9.25 1.69 7.57
N ASP A 19 -7.97 1.29 7.64
CA ASP A 19 -7.39 0.59 8.78
C ASP A 19 -5.91 0.94 8.89
N THR A 20 -5.59 1.88 9.76
CA THR A 20 -4.23 2.39 9.93
C THR A 20 -3.28 1.40 10.57
N ASN A 21 -3.76 0.24 11.04
CA ASN A 21 -2.92 -0.81 11.62
C ASN A 21 -2.29 -1.71 10.55
N VAL A 22 -2.75 -1.62 9.30
CA VAL A 22 -2.31 -2.48 8.20
C VAL A 22 -1.74 -1.62 7.08
N THR A 23 -0.59 -1.99 6.55
CA THR A 23 -0.02 -1.32 5.38
C THR A 23 -0.70 -1.77 4.09
N ILE A 24 -0.62 -0.95 3.04
CA ILE A 24 -1.18 -1.33 1.73
C ILE A 24 -0.52 -2.60 1.19
N GLY A 25 0.78 -2.80 1.43
CA GLY A 25 1.50 -4.02 1.05
C GLY A 25 0.97 -5.28 1.75
N GLU A 26 0.65 -5.19 3.04
CA GLU A 26 0.04 -6.28 3.79
C GLU A 26 -1.38 -6.57 3.33
N LEU A 27 -2.17 -5.53 3.05
CA LEU A 27 -3.51 -5.67 2.50
C LEU A 27 -3.48 -6.43 1.16
N ILE A 28 -2.53 -6.10 0.27
CA ILE A 28 -2.35 -6.81 -1.00
C ILE A 28 -2.02 -8.28 -0.75
N LYS A 29 -1.09 -8.59 0.17
CA LYS A 29 -0.76 -9.99 0.53
C LYS A 29 -1.96 -10.76 1.05
N GLN A 30 -2.77 -10.15 1.92
CA GLN A 30 -4.00 -10.77 2.42
C GLN A 30 -5.01 -11.04 1.30
N LYS A 31 -5.13 -10.13 0.33
CA LYS A 31 -6.01 -10.32 -0.83
C LYS A 31 -5.48 -11.37 -1.81
N ILE A 32 -4.17 -11.44 -2.04
CA ILE A 32 -3.53 -12.52 -2.81
C ILE A 32 -3.84 -13.87 -2.16
N ALA A 33 -3.71 -13.98 -0.84
CA ALA A 33 -4.01 -15.22 -0.12
C ALA A 33 -5.50 -15.62 -0.21
N LEU A 34 -6.41 -14.65 -0.31
CA LEU A 34 -7.85 -14.90 -0.42
C LEU A 34 -8.29 -15.24 -1.85
N LEU A 35 -7.75 -14.57 -2.87
CA LEU A 35 -8.12 -14.77 -4.28
C LEU A 35 -7.34 -15.92 -4.94
N GLY A 36 -6.12 -16.21 -4.47
CA GLY A 36 -5.22 -17.19 -5.10
C GLY A 36 -4.55 -16.69 -6.38
N GLU A 37 -4.69 -15.40 -6.71
CA GLU A 37 -4.10 -14.76 -7.88
C GLU A 37 -3.09 -13.69 -7.46
N ASN A 38 -2.08 -13.45 -8.30
CA ASN A 38 -1.06 -12.44 -8.02
C ASN A 38 -1.61 -11.03 -8.29
N ILE A 39 -1.44 -10.12 -7.33
CA ILE A 39 -1.92 -8.74 -7.40
C ILE A 39 -0.73 -7.80 -7.25
N ASN A 40 -0.47 -7.01 -8.30
CA ASN A 40 0.57 -5.98 -8.29
C ASN A 40 -0.01 -4.59 -8.59
N ILE A 41 0.53 -3.57 -7.94
CA ILE A 41 0.29 -2.18 -8.33
C ILE A 41 1.17 -1.86 -9.55
N GLY A 42 0.56 -1.45 -10.66
CA GLY A 42 1.28 -1.02 -11.86
C GLY A 42 1.75 0.44 -11.78
N GLN A 43 0.89 1.37 -12.15
CA GLN A 43 1.15 2.81 -12.06
C GLN A 43 -0.03 3.51 -11.38
N PHE A 44 0.27 4.57 -10.64
CA PHE A 44 -0.74 5.43 -10.02
C PHE A 44 -0.40 6.90 -10.28
N SER A 45 -1.40 7.77 -10.24
CA SER A 45 -1.23 9.21 -10.36
C SER A 45 -2.21 9.92 -9.45
N ARG A 46 -1.72 10.89 -8.67
CA ARG A 46 -2.55 11.77 -7.81
C ARG A 46 -2.45 13.19 -8.37
N PHE A 47 -3.59 13.75 -8.77
CA PHE A 47 -3.71 15.14 -9.17
C PHE A 47 -4.33 15.95 -8.03
N GLU A 48 -3.79 17.14 -7.77
CA GLU A 48 -4.27 18.10 -6.78
C GLU A 48 -4.29 19.48 -7.45
N ILE A 49 -5.33 20.28 -7.16
CA ILE A 49 -5.59 21.59 -7.79
C ILE A 49 -4.90 22.69 -6.99
#